data_AF-A0A3E3HX03-F1
#
_entry.id   AF-A0A3E3HX03-F1
#
_cell.length_a   1.000
_cell.length_b   1.000
_cell.length_c   1.000
_cell.angle_alpha   90.00
_cell.angle_beta   90.00
_cell.angle_gamma   90.00
#
_symmetry.space_group_name_H-M   'P 1'
#
loop_
_entity.id
_entity.type
_entity.pdbx_description
1 polymer ?
#
loop_
_entity_poly.entity_id
_entity_poly.type
_entity_poly.pdbx_seq_one_letter_code
_entity_poly.pdbx_strand_id
1 'polypeptide(L)'
;DLVYIAKQLEKYTRDETIYSSTLVKIPVPRFVVFYNGTDGQPERQILRLSDAFEKETAEPELELKVLMLNINFGHNKELMEKCRTLREYSQYVDRVRKYAKRMQIEEAVERAVTECIREGILADFLSSQRAEVIAVSIFEYNEEEEMRKIRASEYKNGKEEGIIETCKDLGLSFEQTVEKLKLRFNISEQEAREKVRYLWDSK
;
A
#
# COMPACT_ATOMS: atom_id res chain seq x y z
N ASP A 1 0.98 -3.81 -13.68
CA ASP A 1 -0.19 -4.07 -14.56
C ASP A 1 0.06 -3.95 -16.06
N LEU A 2 0.71 -2.89 -16.56
CA LEU A 2 0.93 -2.71 -18.02
C LEU A 2 1.76 -3.83 -18.67
N VAL A 3 2.79 -4.33 -17.98
CA VAL A 3 3.58 -5.49 -18.47
C VAL A 3 2.74 -6.77 -18.51
N TYR A 4 1.84 -6.95 -17.55
CA TYR A 4 0.98 -8.13 -17.49
C TYR A 4 -0.03 -8.13 -18.65
N ILE A 5 -0.69 -6.99 -18.92
CA ILE A 5 -1.64 -6.91 -20.03
C ILE A 5 -0.96 -7.08 -21.38
N ALA A 6 0.22 -6.49 -21.60
CA ALA A 6 0.97 -6.67 -22.83
C ALA A 6 1.23 -8.16 -23.12
N LYS A 7 1.65 -8.92 -22.10
CA LYS A 7 1.86 -10.38 -22.20
C LYS A 7 0.56 -11.17 -22.43
N GLN A 8 -0.58 -10.73 -21.90
CA GLN A 8 -1.86 -11.40 -22.19
C GLN A 8 -2.35 -11.10 -23.60
N LEU A 9 -2.20 -9.86 -24.07
CA LEU A 9 -2.57 -9.45 -25.42
C LEU A 9 -1.71 -10.14 -26.48
N GLU A 10 -0.43 -10.34 -26.21
CA GLU A 10 0.48 -11.09 -27.10
C GLU A 10 -0.04 -12.50 -27.45
N LYS A 11 -0.77 -13.15 -26.54
CA LYS A 11 -1.35 -14.47 -26.79
C LYS A 11 -2.43 -14.45 -27.88
N TYR A 12 -3.15 -13.34 -28.01
CA TYR A 12 -4.20 -13.18 -29.03
C TYR A 12 -3.62 -12.82 -30.41
N THR A 13 -2.34 -12.46 -30.47
CA THR A 13 -1.64 -12.11 -31.70
C THR A 13 -0.60 -13.15 -32.10
N ARG A 14 -0.61 -14.36 -31.51
CA ARG A 14 0.38 -15.41 -31.80
C ARG A 14 0.13 -16.17 -33.11
N ASP A 15 -1.13 -16.30 -33.52
CA ASP A 15 -1.51 -17.08 -34.70
C ASP A 15 -1.78 -16.20 -35.95
N GLU A 16 -1.82 -14.89 -35.79
CA GLU A 16 -1.89 -13.91 -36.88
C GLU A 16 -0.63 -13.04 -36.87
N THR A 17 -0.09 -12.69 -38.03
CA THR A 17 1.04 -11.76 -38.08
C THR A 17 0.62 -10.43 -37.45
N ILE A 18 1.40 -9.89 -36.50
CA ILE A 18 1.22 -8.52 -35.97
C ILE A 18 1.35 -7.43 -37.06
N TYR A 19 1.78 -7.82 -38.26
CA TYR A 19 1.87 -7.03 -39.48
C TYR A 19 0.70 -7.27 -40.45
N SER A 20 -0.33 -8.00 -40.02
CA SER A 20 -1.57 -8.19 -40.79
C SER A 20 -2.24 -6.85 -41.02
N SER A 21 -2.70 -6.62 -42.25
CA SER A 21 -3.53 -5.46 -42.59
C SER A 21 -4.96 -5.57 -42.04
N THR A 22 -5.32 -6.74 -41.50
CA THR A 22 -6.66 -7.03 -40.96
C THR A 22 -6.70 -6.74 -39.47
N LEU A 23 -7.74 -6.02 -39.03
CA LEU A 23 -7.92 -5.66 -37.62
C LEU A 23 -8.22 -6.91 -36.76
N VAL A 24 -7.33 -7.21 -35.82
CA VAL A 24 -7.53 -8.25 -34.80
C VAL A 24 -8.38 -7.69 -33.66
N LYS A 25 -9.55 -8.29 -33.41
CA LYS A 25 -10.40 -7.92 -32.27
C LYS A 25 -9.88 -8.57 -31.00
N ILE A 26 -9.62 -7.76 -29.98
CA ILE A 26 -9.25 -8.23 -28.63
C ILE A 26 -10.46 -8.17 -27.68
N PRO A 27 -10.54 -9.05 -26.68
CA PRO A 27 -11.58 -8.95 -25.65
C PRO A 27 -11.41 -7.66 -24.85
N VAL A 28 -12.53 -7.11 -24.36
CA VAL A 28 -12.53 -5.91 -23.51
C VAL A 28 -11.88 -6.25 -22.17
N PRO A 29 -10.72 -5.67 -21.83
CA PRO A 29 -10.06 -5.96 -20.56
C PRO A 29 -10.79 -5.29 -19.40
N ARG A 30 -10.78 -5.94 -18.23
CA ARG A 30 -11.30 -5.39 -16.97
C ARG A 30 -10.22 -5.47 -15.91
N PHE A 31 -9.90 -4.31 -15.32
CA PHE A 31 -8.91 -4.19 -14.26
C PHE A 31 -9.62 -3.94 -12.95
N VAL A 32 -9.42 -4.84 -11.99
CA VAL A 32 -10.01 -4.76 -10.65
C VAL A 32 -8.91 -5.05 -9.64
N VAL A 33 -8.81 -4.20 -8.61
CA VAL A 33 -7.92 -4.39 -7.46
C VAL A 33 -8.76 -4.43 -6.20
N PHE A 34 -8.51 -5.40 -5.33
CA PHE A 34 -9.12 -5.46 -4.02
C PHE A 34 -8.26 -4.73 -3.01
N TYR A 35 -8.84 -3.71 -2.36
CA TYR A 35 -8.19 -2.98 -1.30
C TYR A 35 -8.47 -3.66 0.04
N ASN A 36 -7.40 -4.05 0.72
CA ASN A 36 -7.40 -4.59 2.06
C ASN A 36 -6.36 -3.87 2.92
N GLY A 37 -6.15 -2.57 2.72
CA GLY A 37 -5.24 -1.77 3.56
C GLY A 37 -5.93 -1.28 4.84
N THR A 38 -5.15 -0.60 5.69
CA THR A 38 -5.61 -0.06 6.98
C THR A 38 -6.15 1.37 6.90
N ASP A 39 -5.88 2.09 5.83
CA ASP A 39 -6.39 3.44 5.60
C ASP A 39 -7.89 3.44 5.25
N GLY A 40 -8.57 4.53 5.60
CA GLY A 40 -9.97 4.73 5.21
C GLY A 40 -10.09 4.90 3.70
N GLN A 41 -10.77 3.97 3.02
CA GLN A 41 -11.04 4.03 1.60
C GLN A 41 -12.55 3.86 1.32
N PRO A 42 -13.11 4.53 0.30
CA PRO A 42 -14.50 4.32 -0.11
C PRO A 42 -14.75 2.87 -0.54
N GLU A 43 -16.02 2.44 -0.58
CA GLU A 43 -16.36 1.09 -1.07
C GLU A 43 -15.85 0.85 -2.49
N ARG A 44 -15.89 1.88 -3.33
CA ARG A 44 -15.49 1.81 -4.73
C ARG A 44 -14.81 3.11 -5.16
N GLN A 45 -13.72 2.98 -5.91
CA GLN A 45 -13.11 4.11 -6.64
C GLN A 45 -12.44 3.65 -7.93
N ILE A 46 -12.11 4.60 -8.79
CA ILE A 46 -11.34 4.36 -10.02
C ILE A 46 -9.98 4.99 -9.84
N LEU A 47 -8.92 4.19 -9.89
CA LEU A 47 -7.55 4.65 -9.99
C LEU A 47 -7.22 4.89 -11.45
N ARG A 48 -6.55 6.00 -11.75
CA ARG A 48 -6.15 6.35 -13.12
C ARG A 48 -4.64 6.38 -13.20
N LEU A 49 -4.13 5.90 -14.33
CA LEU A 49 -2.69 5.98 -14.58
C LEU A 49 -2.24 7.44 -14.72
N SER A 50 -3.13 8.29 -15.26
CA SER A 50 -2.89 9.72 -15.41
C SER A 50 -2.58 10.44 -14.10
N ASP A 51 -3.06 9.93 -12.96
CA ASP A 51 -2.81 10.55 -11.64
C ASP A 51 -1.32 10.46 -11.23
N ALA A 52 -0.54 9.61 -11.90
CA ALA A 52 0.91 9.48 -11.71
C ALA A 52 1.74 10.24 -12.76
N PHE A 53 1.11 10.95 -13.70
CA PHE A 53 1.84 11.68 -14.74
C PHE A 53 2.43 12.99 -14.18
N GLU A 54 3.64 13.33 -14.62
CA GLU A 54 4.31 14.58 -14.24
C GLU A 54 3.52 15.83 -14.71
N LYS A 55 2.84 15.72 -15.85
CA LYS A 55 2.04 16.79 -16.43
C LYS A 55 0.58 16.38 -16.50
N GLU A 56 -0.28 17.25 -16.01
CA GLU A 56 -1.72 17.08 -16.14
C GLU A 56 -2.13 17.16 -17.62
N THR A 57 -2.94 16.22 -18.05
CA THR A 57 -3.54 16.18 -19.39
C THR A 57 -4.97 15.69 -19.29
N ALA A 58 -5.88 16.34 -20.02
CA ALA A 58 -7.29 15.97 -20.02
C ALA A 58 -7.55 14.68 -20.83
N GLU A 59 -6.74 14.43 -21.85
CA GLU A 59 -6.91 13.32 -22.80
C GLU A 59 -5.57 12.63 -23.06
N PRO A 60 -5.10 11.80 -22.11
CA PRO A 60 -3.87 11.04 -22.31
C PRO A 60 -4.05 9.97 -23.40
N GLU A 61 -3.02 9.81 -24.23
CA GLU A 61 -2.97 8.78 -25.28
C GLU A 61 -2.90 7.36 -24.70
N LEU A 62 -2.38 7.22 -23.47
CA LEU A 62 -2.38 5.98 -22.71
C LEU A 62 -3.05 6.19 -21.35
N GLU A 63 -4.24 5.60 -21.19
CA GLU A 63 -4.99 5.62 -19.94
C GLU A 63 -5.33 4.19 -19.50
N LEU A 64 -5.01 3.88 -18.25
CA LEU A 64 -5.43 2.65 -17.60
C LEU A 64 -6.31 3.00 -16.40
N LYS A 65 -7.58 2.62 -16.47
CA LYS A 65 -8.52 2.78 -15.37
C LYS A 65 -8.68 1.47 -14.62
N VAL A 66 -8.36 1.48 -13.33
CA VAL A 66 -8.47 0.32 -12.46
C VAL A 66 -9.60 0.54 -11.46
N LEU A 67 -10.54 -0.39 -11.42
CA LEU A 67 -11.59 -0.40 -10.42
C LEU A 67 -11.03 -0.92 -9.10
N MET A 68 -10.93 -0.06 -8.09
CA MET A 68 -10.57 -0.48 -6.74
C MET A 68 -11.84 -0.73 -5.91
N LEU A 69 -11.92 -1.91 -5.29
CA LEU A 69 -13.01 -2.30 -4.40
C LEU A 69 -12.47 -2.58 -3.00
N ASN A 70 -13.01 -1.89 -2.00
CA ASN A 70 -12.64 -2.11 -0.61
C ASN A 70 -13.25 -3.40 -0.06
N ILE A 71 -12.41 -4.40 0.20
CA ILE A 71 -12.85 -5.71 0.71
C ILE A 71 -12.69 -5.85 2.22
N ASN A 72 -12.37 -4.76 2.94
CA ASN A 72 -12.35 -4.77 4.40
C ASN A 72 -13.73 -5.20 4.94
N PHE A 73 -13.72 -5.87 6.10
CA PHE A 73 -14.94 -6.38 6.71
C PHE A 73 -15.99 -5.28 6.91
N GLY A 74 -17.21 -5.53 6.43
CA GLY A 74 -18.32 -4.57 6.48
C GLY A 74 -18.53 -3.73 5.20
N HIS A 75 -17.60 -3.77 4.25
CA HIS A 75 -17.69 -3.07 2.96
C HIS A 75 -18.16 -3.98 1.81
N ASN A 76 -18.68 -3.36 0.74
CA ASN A 76 -19.09 -4.03 -0.50
C ASN A 76 -20.01 -5.24 -0.26
N LYS A 77 -21.08 -5.04 0.50
CA LYS A 77 -22.01 -6.09 0.94
C LYS A 77 -22.48 -7.00 -0.19
N GLU A 78 -22.87 -6.42 -1.33
CA GLU A 78 -23.35 -7.18 -2.49
C GLU A 78 -22.26 -8.10 -3.09
N LEU A 79 -21.00 -7.65 -3.14
CA LEU A 79 -19.86 -8.48 -3.56
C LEU A 79 -19.64 -9.64 -2.58
N MET A 80 -19.71 -9.35 -1.29
CA MET A 80 -19.51 -10.33 -0.22
C MET A 80 -20.64 -11.37 -0.15
N GLU A 81 -21.86 -10.99 -0.52
CA GLU A 81 -22.98 -11.92 -0.67
C GLU A 81 -22.78 -12.88 -1.85
N LYS A 82 -22.25 -12.37 -2.97
CA LYS A 82 -22.00 -13.17 -4.18
C LYS A 82 -20.74 -14.03 -4.08
N CYS A 83 -19.75 -13.64 -3.29
CA CYS A 83 -18.48 -14.35 -3.16
C CYS A 83 -18.18 -14.74 -1.71
N ARG A 84 -18.56 -15.98 -1.35
CA ARG A 84 -18.33 -16.56 -0.03
C ARG A 84 -16.86 -16.51 0.38
N THR A 85 -15.94 -16.88 -0.51
CA THR A 85 -14.50 -16.91 -0.21
C THR A 85 -13.94 -15.54 0.13
N LEU A 86 -14.29 -14.49 -0.63
CA LEU A 86 -13.85 -13.12 -0.33
C LEU A 86 -14.43 -12.62 1.00
N ARG A 87 -15.70 -12.95 1.29
CA ARG A 87 -16.32 -12.63 2.57
C ARG A 87 -15.58 -13.29 3.73
N GLU A 88 -15.32 -14.59 3.66
CA GLU A 88 -14.61 -15.32 4.70
C GLU A 88 -13.16 -14.83 4.86
N TYR A 89 -12.49 -14.50 3.76
CA TYR A 89 -11.18 -13.85 3.81
C TYR A 89 -11.21 -12.51 4.55
N SER A 90 -12.18 -11.64 4.24
CA SER A 90 -12.33 -10.35 4.94
C SER A 90 -12.54 -10.52 6.45
N GLN A 91 -13.28 -11.57 6.86
CA GLN A 91 -13.51 -11.90 8.27
C GLN A 91 -12.23 -12.38 8.95
N TYR A 92 -11.47 -13.26 8.30
CA TYR A 92 -10.18 -13.73 8.80
C TYR A 92 -9.21 -12.56 9.03
N VAL A 93 -9.03 -11.70 8.03
CA VAL A 93 -8.12 -10.56 8.13
C VAL A 93 -8.55 -9.59 9.24
N ASP A 94 -9.84 -9.26 9.34
CA ASP A 94 -10.36 -8.41 10.41
C ASP A 94 -10.08 -9.00 11.80
N ARG A 95 -10.19 -10.32 11.95
CA ARG A 95 -9.91 -11.02 13.21
C ARG A 95 -8.42 -10.97 13.58
N VAL A 96 -7.52 -11.22 12.62
CA VAL A 96 -6.07 -11.05 12.82
C VAL A 96 -5.76 -9.62 13.29
N ARG A 97 -6.31 -8.60 12.61
CA ARG A 97 -6.11 -7.19 12.97
C ARG A 97 -6.61 -6.87 14.37
N LYS A 98 -7.77 -7.38 14.77
CA LYS A 98 -8.34 -7.16 16.11
C LYS A 98 -7.46 -7.76 17.20
N TYR A 99 -6.86 -8.91 16.95
CA TYR A 99 -5.96 -9.56 17.89
C TYR A 99 -4.58 -8.92 17.92
N ALA A 100 -3.99 -8.57 16.78
CA ALA A 100 -2.69 -7.88 16.69
C ALA A 100 -2.67 -6.53 17.44
N LYS A 101 -3.83 -5.89 17.67
CA LYS A 101 -3.95 -4.69 18.52
C LYS A 101 -3.78 -4.96 20.02
N ARG A 102 -3.84 -6.22 20.45
CA ARG A 102 -3.93 -6.62 21.86
C ARG A 102 -2.88 -7.67 22.26
N MET A 103 -2.27 -8.36 21.30
CA MET A 103 -1.28 -9.42 21.53
C MET A 103 -0.24 -9.42 20.40
N GLN A 104 0.82 -10.22 20.56
CA GLN A 104 1.85 -10.38 19.54
C GLN A 104 1.27 -10.97 18.25
N ILE A 105 1.89 -10.66 17.11
CA ILE A 105 1.34 -11.03 15.79
C ILE A 105 1.25 -12.54 15.62
N GLU A 106 2.23 -13.29 16.15
CA GLU A 106 2.29 -14.75 16.10
C GLU A 106 1.07 -15.35 16.81
N GLU A 107 0.79 -14.88 18.03
CA GLU A 107 -0.37 -15.31 18.82
C GLU A 107 -1.69 -14.88 18.16
N ALA A 108 -1.73 -13.67 17.59
CA ALA A 108 -2.90 -13.13 16.93
C ALA A 108 -3.29 -13.96 15.70
N VAL A 109 -2.31 -14.31 14.87
CA VAL A 109 -2.50 -15.12 13.67
C VAL A 109 -2.90 -16.55 14.05
N GLU A 110 -2.19 -17.20 14.97
CA GLU A 110 -2.51 -18.57 15.39
C GLU A 110 -3.92 -18.69 15.97
N ARG A 111 -4.30 -17.73 16.82
CA ARG A 111 -5.64 -17.66 17.40
C ARG A 111 -6.69 -17.43 16.31
N ALA A 112 -6.47 -16.48 15.42
CA ALA A 112 -7.40 -16.18 14.34
C ALA A 112 -7.61 -17.39 13.43
N VAL A 113 -6.55 -18.10 13.05
CA VAL A 113 -6.64 -19.32 12.24
C VAL A 113 -7.45 -20.40 12.94
N THR A 114 -7.18 -20.64 14.23
CA THR A 114 -7.87 -21.66 15.03
C THR A 114 -9.37 -21.36 15.17
N GLU A 115 -9.73 -20.12 15.45
CA GLU A 115 -11.13 -19.71 15.56
C GLU A 115 -11.84 -19.73 14.21
N CYS A 116 -11.19 -19.31 13.12
CA CYS A 116 -11.78 -19.31 11.78
C CYS A 116 -12.06 -20.74 11.29
N ILE A 117 -11.14 -21.69 11.50
CA ILE A 117 -11.37 -23.11 11.19
C ILE A 117 -12.59 -23.64 11.97
N ARG A 118 -12.65 -23.37 13.27
CA ARG A 118 -13.76 -23.82 14.13
C ARG A 118 -15.11 -23.24 13.69
N GLU A 119 -15.13 -22.02 13.18
CA GLU A 119 -16.34 -21.31 12.75
C GLU A 119 -16.69 -21.53 11.26
N GLY A 120 -15.92 -22.35 10.54
CA GLY A 120 -16.17 -22.64 9.13
C GLY A 120 -15.73 -21.53 8.16
N ILE A 121 -14.93 -20.57 8.61
CA ILE A 121 -14.40 -19.45 7.84
C ILE A 121 -13.09 -19.88 7.19
N LEU A 122 -13.05 -19.99 5.85
CA LEU A 122 -11.90 -20.51 5.10
C LEU A 122 -11.38 -21.86 5.64
N ALA A 123 -12.25 -22.67 6.27
CA ALA A 123 -11.81 -23.80 7.09
C ALA A 123 -10.96 -24.81 6.31
N ASP A 124 -11.36 -25.17 5.09
CA ASP A 124 -10.62 -26.12 4.26
C ASP A 124 -9.24 -25.57 3.85
N PHE A 125 -9.19 -24.29 3.49
CA PHE A 125 -7.97 -23.59 3.09
C PHE A 125 -6.99 -23.46 4.27
N LEU A 126 -7.49 -22.94 5.41
CA LEU A 126 -6.71 -22.74 6.61
C LEU A 126 -6.25 -24.06 7.25
N SER A 127 -7.04 -25.13 7.13
CA SER A 127 -6.65 -26.44 7.66
C SER A 127 -5.57 -27.10 6.80
N SER A 128 -5.70 -27.02 5.47
CA SER A 128 -4.73 -27.62 4.54
C SER A 128 -3.39 -26.88 4.47
N GLN A 129 -3.39 -25.57 4.68
CA GLN A 129 -2.21 -24.71 4.56
C GLN A 129 -1.82 -24.02 5.86
N ARG A 130 -2.20 -24.57 7.02
CA ARG A 130 -2.06 -23.90 8.32
C ARG A 130 -0.69 -23.30 8.57
N ALA A 131 0.37 -24.09 8.43
CA ALA A 131 1.73 -23.65 8.72
C ALA A 131 2.19 -22.52 7.79
N GLU A 132 1.88 -22.65 6.49
CA GLU A 132 2.22 -21.65 5.48
C GLU A 132 1.47 -20.34 5.70
N VAL A 133 0.14 -20.42 5.92
CA VAL A 133 -0.69 -19.23 6.17
C VAL A 133 -0.21 -18.48 7.42
N ILE A 134 0.14 -19.20 8.49
CA ILE A 134 0.70 -18.58 9.70
C ILE A 134 2.01 -17.87 9.38
N ALA A 135 2.95 -18.57 8.74
CA ALA A 135 4.27 -18.03 8.42
C ALA A 135 4.19 -16.80 7.51
N VAL A 136 3.45 -16.89 6.40
CA VAL A 136 3.27 -15.79 5.45
C VAL A 136 2.58 -14.60 6.11
N SER A 137 1.53 -14.85 6.91
CA SER A 137 0.84 -13.75 7.60
C SER A 137 1.74 -13.02 8.59
N ILE A 138 2.55 -13.75 9.37
CA ILE A 138 3.51 -13.12 10.30
C ILE A 138 4.54 -12.29 9.53
N PHE A 139 5.07 -12.85 8.43
CA PHE A 139 6.06 -12.17 7.60
C PHE A 139 5.50 -10.88 7.00
N GLU A 140 4.34 -10.93 6.35
CA GLU A 140 3.70 -9.77 5.71
C GLU A 140 3.40 -8.66 6.73
N TYR A 141 2.92 -9.00 7.93
CA TYR A 141 2.64 -8.02 8.97
C TYR A 141 3.91 -7.36 9.51
N ASN A 142 4.97 -8.14 9.74
CA ASN A 142 6.25 -7.60 10.20
C ASN A 142 6.87 -6.68 9.15
N GLU A 143 6.81 -7.06 7.87
CA GLU A 143 7.25 -6.20 6.76
C GLU A 143 6.43 -4.89 6.70
N GLU A 144 5.10 -4.97 6.83
CA GLU A 144 4.24 -3.78 6.85
C GLU A 144 4.60 -2.84 8.01
N GLU A 145 4.88 -3.39 9.20
CA GLU A 145 5.28 -2.62 10.37
C GLU A 145 6.65 -1.94 10.19
N GLU A 146 7.65 -2.66 9.71
CA GLU A 146 8.97 -2.11 9.43
C GLU A 146 8.91 -1.02 8.35
N MET A 147 8.19 -1.26 7.26
CA MET A 147 7.95 -0.25 6.22
C MET A 147 7.24 0.99 6.78
N ARG A 148 6.31 0.83 7.73
CA ARG A 148 5.65 1.96 8.39
C ARG A 148 6.63 2.77 9.24
N LYS A 149 7.53 2.11 9.98
CA LYS A 149 8.59 2.79 10.76
C LYS A 149 9.54 3.56 9.85
N ILE A 150 9.96 2.94 8.75
CA ILE A 150 10.83 3.57 7.74
C ILE A 150 10.14 4.83 7.17
N ARG A 151 8.90 4.70 6.67
CA ARG A 151 8.15 5.85 6.13
C ARG A 151 7.95 6.97 7.15
N ALA A 152 7.69 6.64 8.41
CA ALA A 152 7.55 7.64 9.46
C ALA A 152 8.88 8.37 9.74
N SER A 153 9.99 7.63 9.73
CA SER A 153 11.35 8.18 9.86
C SER A 153 11.69 9.08 8.67
N GLU A 154 11.49 8.59 7.44
CA GLU A 154 11.72 9.35 6.21
C GLU A 154 10.89 10.62 6.15
N TYR A 155 9.61 10.54 6.53
CA TYR A 155 8.73 11.72 6.59
C TYR A 155 9.19 12.74 7.64
N LYS A 156 9.66 12.29 8.81
CA LYS A 156 10.25 13.16 9.82
C LYS A 156 11.51 13.84 9.28
N ASN A 157 12.41 13.08 8.67
CA ASN A 157 13.65 13.59 8.08
C ASN A 157 13.35 14.61 6.97
N GLY A 158 12.42 14.32 6.06
CA GLY A 158 12.01 15.25 5.00
C GLY A 158 11.42 16.56 5.54
N LYS A 159 10.69 16.53 6.66
CA LYS A 159 10.24 17.75 7.34
C LYS A 159 11.38 18.52 7.98
N GLU A 160 12.35 17.84 8.58
CA GLU A 160 13.54 18.46 9.16
C GLU A 160 14.36 19.15 8.06
N GLU A 161 14.63 18.44 6.96
CA GLU A 161 15.29 18.97 5.77
C GLU A 161 14.59 20.20 5.21
N GLY A 162 13.26 20.11 4.99
CA GLY A 162 12.48 21.23 4.48
C GLY A 162 12.54 22.47 5.38
N ILE A 163 12.58 22.30 6.72
CA ILE A 163 12.76 23.43 7.64
C ILE A 163 14.16 24.02 7.51
N ILE A 164 15.20 23.21 7.41
CA ILE A 164 16.59 23.69 7.29
C ILE A 164 16.78 24.44 5.97
N GLU A 165 16.33 23.87 4.85
CA GLU A 165 16.40 24.50 3.53
C GLU A 165 15.63 25.83 3.51
N THR A 166 14.40 25.84 4.01
CA THR A 166 13.60 27.07 4.13
C THR A 166 14.30 28.12 5.01
N CYS A 167 14.97 27.70 6.09
CA CYS A 167 15.68 28.65 6.95
C CYS A 167 16.93 29.22 6.28
N LYS A 168 17.67 28.41 5.51
CA LYS A 168 18.81 28.84 4.69
C LYS A 168 18.36 29.84 3.62
N ASP A 169 17.27 29.55 2.91
CA ASP A 169 16.71 30.41 1.87
C ASP A 169 16.21 31.77 2.41
N LEU A 170 15.66 31.77 3.63
CA LEU A 170 15.22 32.99 4.32
C LEU A 170 16.36 33.76 5.01
N GLY A 171 17.61 33.28 4.91
CA GLY A 171 18.79 33.93 5.51
C GLY A 171 18.83 33.87 7.04
N LEU A 172 18.15 32.91 7.67
CA LEU A 172 18.22 32.69 9.11
C LEU A 172 19.61 32.17 9.50
N SER A 173 20.06 32.51 10.71
CA SER A 173 21.35 32.03 11.20
C SER A 173 21.31 30.54 11.57
N PHE A 174 22.50 29.92 11.64
CA PHE A 174 22.66 28.54 12.09
C PHE A 174 21.98 28.30 13.45
N GLU A 175 22.24 29.18 14.43
CA GLU A 175 21.67 29.07 15.78
C GLU A 175 20.14 29.23 15.79
N GLN A 176 19.59 30.13 14.95
CA GLN A 176 18.14 30.28 14.80
C GLN A 176 17.49 29.03 14.21
N THR A 177 18.16 28.36 13.26
CA THR A 177 17.67 27.12 12.65
C THR A 177 17.72 25.96 13.64
N VAL A 178 18.80 25.85 14.43
CA VAL A 178 18.94 24.87 15.51
C VAL A 178 17.82 25.01 16.54
N GLU A 179 17.56 26.22 17.04
CA GLU A 179 16.46 26.47 17.99
C GLU A 179 15.09 26.10 17.40
N LYS A 180 14.86 26.42 16.13
CA LYS A 180 13.60 26.10 15.45
C LYS A 180 13.40 24.59 15.28
N LEU A 181 14.46 23.83 15.00
CA LEU A 181 14.42 22.36 14.93
C LEU A 181 14.17 21.73 16.30
N LYS A 182 14.89 22.20 17.34
CA LYS A 182 14.70 21.76 18.74
C LYS A 182 13.24 21.91 19.16
N LEU A 183 12.67 23.10 18.97
CA LEU A 183 11.29 23.40 19.35
C LEU A 183 10.26 22.58 18.55
N ARG A 184 10.50 22.38 17.25
CA ARG A 184 9.52 21.73 16.37
C ARG A 184 9.47 20.21 16.51
N PHE A 185 10.62 19.58 16.74
CA PHE A 185 10.74 18.12 16.80
C PHE A 185 11.02 17.60 18.21
N ASN A 186 11.12 18.48 19.21
CA ASN A 186 11.43 18.15 20.59
C ASN A 186 12.68 17.26 20.72
N ILE A 187 13.74 17.65 19.99
CA ILE A 187 15.03 16.94 19.94
C ILE A 187 16.08 17.68 20.77
N SER A 188 17.13 16.97 21.16
CA SER A 188 18.23 17.56 21.93
C SER A 188 18.97 18.64 21.13
N GLU A 189 19.62 19.58 21.82
CA GLU A 189 20.43 20.59 21.13
C GLU A 189 21.57 19.99 20.31
N GLN A 190 22.20 18.94 20.84
CA GLN A 190 23.26 18.23 20.15
C GLN A 190 22.73 17.62 18.83
N GLU A 191 21.61 16.90 18.89
CA GLU A 191 20.98 16.29 17.72
C GLU A 191 20.58 17.34 16.68
N ALA A 192 19.98 18.45 17.11
CA ALA A 192 19.64 19.55 16.21
C ALA A 192 20.88 20.14 15.54
N ARG A 193 21.95 20.42 16.30
CA ARG A 193 23.21 20.96 15.74
C ARG A 193 23.90 20.02 14.76
N GLU A 194 23.81 18.71 14.98
CA GLU A 194 24.36 17.70 14.06
C GLU A 194 23.55 17.67 12.75
N LYS A 195 22.22 17.65 12.83
CA LYS A 195 21.33 17.68 11.65
C LYS A 195 21.46 18.96 10.83
N VAL A 196 21.48 20.12 11.51
CA VAL A 196 21.70 21.40 10.82
C VAL A 196 23.06 21.38 10.15
N ARG A 197 24.17 21.01 10.84
CA ARG A 197 25.51 20.93 10.22
C ARG A 197 25.54 20.06 8.98
N TYR A 198 25.00 18.85 9.07
CA TYR A 198 24.99 17.90 7.95
C TYR A 198 24.37 18.51 6.68
N LEU A 199 23.26 19.24 6.80
CA LEU A 199 22.55 19.81 5.65
C LEU A 199 23.03 21.22 5.27
N TRP A 200 23.57 21.98 6.23
CA TRP A 200 24.07 23.33 6.02
C TRP A 200 25.35 23.34 5.17
N ASP A 201 26.24 22.38 5.43
CA ASP A 201 27.55 22.23 4.77
C ASP A 201 27.48 21.38 3.48
N SER A 202 26.38 20.66 3.23
CA SER A 202 26.25 19.75 2.08
C SER A 202 25.86 20.42 0.75
N LYS A 203 25.76 21.75 0.68
CA LYS A 203 25.65 22.54 -0.57
C LYS A 203 26.20 23.94 -0.41
#